data_AF-A0A943E355-F1
#
_entry.id   AF-A0A943E355-F1
#
_cell.length_a   1.000
_cell.length_b   1.000
_cell.length_c   1.000
_cell.angle_alpha   90.00
_cell.angle_beta   90.00
_cell.angle_gamma   90.00
#
_symmetry.space_group_name_H-M   'P 1'
#
loop_
_entity.id
_entity.type
_entity.pdbx_description
1 polymer ?
#
loop_
_entity_poly.entity_id
_entity_poly.type
_entity_poly.pdbx_seq_one_letter_code
_entity_poly.pdbx_strand_id
1 'polypeptide(L)'
;MSHSIVGERDAVRAGYWPLVRYNPAAAEPLTVDCAAPDGKLIDYINNENRYADVRMISPNDADRLQPLLQKRLYSVFSNLAASVKLPRVPG
;
A
#
# COMPACT_ATOMS: atom_id res chain seq x y z
N MET A 1 -17.58 11.99 7.79
CA MET A 1 -17.13 10.58 7.62
C MET A 1 -18.04 9.82 6.64
N SER A 2 -18.33 10.36 5.44
CA SER A 2 -19.16 9.67 4.43
C SER A 2 -18.38 8.72 3.51
N HIS A 3 -17.04 8.83 3.48
CA HIS A 3 -16.17 8.12 2.54
C HIS A 3 -15.25 7.08 3.19
N SER A 4 -15.47 6.69 4.45
CA SER A 4 -14.55 5.78 5.18
C SER A 4 -14.31 4.46 4.45
N ILE A 5 -15.38 3.77 4.04
CA ILE A 5 -15.30 2.48 3.32
C ILE A 5 -14.62 2.64 1.94
N VAL A 6 -14.80 3.80 1.30
CA VAL A 6 -14.12 4.11 0.04
C VAL A 6 -12.63 4.31 0.28
N GLY A 7 -12.25 5.03 1.33
CA GLY A 7 -10.85 5.19 1.74
C GLY A 7 -10.19 3.85 2.07
N GLU A 8 -10.85 2.97 2.80
CA GLU A 8 -10.35 1.61 3.10
C GLU A 8 -10.12 0.79 1.82
N ARG A 9 -11.07 0.82 0.88
CA ARG A 9 -10.93 0.15 -0.42
C ARG A 9 -9.73 0.71 -1.20
N ASP A 10 -9.60 2.03 -1.25
CA ASP A 10 -8.57 2.69 -2.02
C ASP A 10 -7.17 2.52 -1.39
N ALA A 11 -7.10 2.41 -0.06
CA ALA A 11 -5.88 2.03 0.67
C ALA A 11 -5.35 0.67 0.23
N VAL A 12 -6.23 -0.33 0.08
CA VAL A 12 -5.85 -1.67 -0.37
C VAL A 12 -5.39 -1.62 -1.84
N ARG A 13 -6.18 -0.98 -2.71
CA ARG A 13 -5.88 -0.90 -4.16
C ARG A 13 -4.58 -0.17 -4.46
N ALA A 14 -4.31 0.91 -3.74
CA ALA A 14 -3.10 1.71 -3.92
C ALA A 14 -1.85 1.04 -3.33
N GLY A 15 -1.97 -0.12 -2.66
CA GLY A 15 -0.85 -0.81 -2.02
C GLY A 15 -0.46 -0.25 -0.66
N TYR A 16 -1.27 0.64 -0.09
CA TYR A 16 -1.05 1.18 1.26
C TYR A 16 -1.26 0.12 2.34
N TRP A 17 -2.25 -0.76 2.15
CA TRP A 17 -2.62 -1.78 3.12
C TRP A 17 -2.83 -3.15 2.45
N PRO A 18 -1.80 -4.01 2.38
CA PRO A 18 -1.96 -5.36 1.83
C PRO A 18 -2.83 -6.22 2.76
N LEU A 19 -3.71 -7.04 2.17
CA LEU A 19 -4.53 -8.00 2.89
C LEU A 19 -3.85 -9.37 2.88
N VAL A 20 -3.57 -9.90 4.06
CA VAL A 20 -2.88 -11.19 4.24
C VAL A 20 -3.59 -12.04 5.29
N ARG A 21 -3.53 -13.36 5.13
CA ARG A 21 -3.97 -14.32 6.14
C ARG A 21 -2.89 -15.35 6.39
N TYR A 22 -2.72 -15.70 7.66
CA TYR A 22 -1.87 -16.80 8.09
C TYR A 22 -2.72 -17.87 8.80
N ASN A 23 -2.76 -19.08 8.25
CA ASN A 23 -3.41 -20.24 8.84
C ASN A 23 -2.40 -21.40 8.98
N PRO A 24 -1.89 -21.69 10.19
CA PRO A 24 -0.88 -22.73 10.39
C PRO A 24 -1.36 -24.15 10.09
N ALA A 25 -2.68 -24.37 10.02
CA ALA A 25 -3.25 -25.67 9.68
C ALA A 25 -3.43 -25.89 8.16
N ALA A 26 -3.27 -24.83 7.34
CA ALA A 26 -3.38 -24.93 5.89
C ALA A 26 -2.07 -25.46 5.27
N ALA A 27 -2.18 -26.15 4.12
CA ALA A 27 -1.02 -26.61 3.36
C ALA A 27 -0.14 -25.45 2.88
N GLU A 28 -0.77 -24.32 2.52
CA GLU A 28 -0.13 -23.04 2.23
C GLU A 28 -0.52 -22.06 3.36
N PRO A 29 0.31 -21.89 4.41
CA PRO A 29 -0.10 -21.15 5.59
C PRO A 29 -0.31 -19.67 5.35
N LEU A 30 0.48 -19.06 4.46
CA LEU A 30 0.36 -17.64 4.12
C LEU A 30 -0.43 -17.48 2.83
N THR A 31 -1.39 -16.55 2.82
CA THR A 31 -2.10 -16.11 1.62
C THR A 31 -2.14 -14.59 1.57
N VAL A 32 -2.17 -14.06 0.34
CA VAL A 32 -2.32 -12.62 0.06
C VAL A 32 -3.62 -12.46 -0.71
N ASP A 33 -4.57 -11.73 -0.14
CA ASP A 33 -5.96 -11.65 -0.63
C ASP A 33 -6.26 -10.34 -1.37
N CYS A 34 -5.22 -9.54 -1.66
CA CYS A 34 -5.34 -8.32 -2.44
C CYS A 34 -4.57 -8.44 -3.76
N ALA A 35 -5.01 -7.66 -4.75
CA ALA A 35 -4.28 -7.51 -6.00
C ALA A 35 -2.96 -6.74 -5.80
N ALA A 36 -2.13 -6.73 -6.84
CA ALA A 36 -0.97 -5.86 -6.90
C ALA A 36 -1.39 -4.37 -6.84
N PRO A 37 -0.61 -3.51 -6.15
CA PRO A 37 -0.78 -2.06 -6.16
C PRO A 37 -1.01 -1.49 -7.57
N ASP A 38 -1.98 -0.58 -7.71
CA ASP A 38 -2.41 -0.01 -9.00
C ASP A 38 -1.57 1.18 -9.50
N GLY A 39 -0.51 1.54 -8.78
CA GLY A 39 0.34 2.68 -9.12
C GLY A 39 -0.09 4.02 -8.52
N LYS A 40 -1.23 4.09 -7.81
CA LYS A 40 -1.85 5.36 -7.36
C LYS A 40 -1.63 5.68 -5.89
N LEU A 41 -0.59 5.15 -5.27
CA LEU A 41 -0.30 5.39 -3.86
C LEU A 41 -0.16 6.88 -3.52
N ILE A 42 0.56 7.63 -4.35
CA ILE A 42 0.79 9.06 -4.14
C ILE A 42 -0.53 9.84 -4.21
N ASP A 43 -1.41 9.50 -5.15
CA ASP A 43 -2.74 10.11 -5.27
C ASP A 43 -3.60 9.79 -4.04
N TYR A 44 -3.58 8.52 -3.59
CA TYR A 44 -4.32 8.09 -2.41
C TYR A 44 -3.87 8.84 -1.15
N ILE A 45 -2.57 8.88 -0.84
CA ILE A 45 -2.10 9.53 0.39
C ILE A 45 -2.31 11.05 0.35
N ASN A 46 -2.24 11.70 -0.82
CA ASN A 46 -2.48 13.14 -0.93
C ASN A 46 -3.96 13.54 -0.74
N ASN A 47 -4.89 12.58 -0.74
CA ASN A 47 -6.29 12.81 -0.35
C ASN A 47 -6.52 12.73 1.17
N GLU A 48 -5.50 12.41 1.96
CA GLU A 48 -5.57 12.28 3.41
C GLU A 48 -4.88 13.48 4.08
N ASN A 49 -5.60 14.23 4.94
CA ASN A 49 -5.08 15.45 5.59
C ASN A 49 -3.72 15.22 6.27
N ARG A 50 -3.52 14.08 6.93
CA ARG A 50 -2.25 13.73 7.60
C ARG A 50 -1.01 13.73 6.69
N TYR A 51 -1.18 13.58 5.37
CA TYR A 51 -0.09 13.71 4.39
C TYR A 51 -0.14 15.06 3.66
N ALA A 52 -1.35 15.59 3.40
CA ALA A 52 -1.52 16.92 2.82
C ALA A 52 -0.91 18.03 3.71
N ASP A 53 -1.05 17.90 5.03
CA ASP A 53 -0.48 18.81 6.01
C ASP A 53 1.05 18.86 5.92
N VAL A 54 1.71 17.69 5.80
CA VAL A 54 3.17 17.60 5.62
C VAL A 54 3.60 18.30 4.34
N ARG A 55 2.87 18.11 3.24
CA ARG A 55 3.16 18.77 1.96
C ARG A 55 2.97 20.29 2.04
N MET A 56 2.01 20.75 2.83
CA MET A 56 1.75 22.16 3.05
C MET A 56 2.86 22.83 3.88
N ILE A 57 3.32 22.18 4.96
CA ILE A 57 4.28 22.78 5.89
C ILE A 57 5.75 22.50 5.56
N SER A 58 6.05 21.37 4.89
CA SER A 58 7.39 20.97 4.47
C SER A 58 7.35 20.26 3.11
N PRO A 59 7.14 21.01 2.01
CA PRO A 59 7.02 20.44 0.66
C PRO A 59 8.27 19.65 0.25
N ASN A 60 9.47 20.13 0.60
CA ASN A 60 10.73 19.43 0.31
C ASN A 60 10.81 18.06 0.98
N ASP A 61 10.30 17.93 2.21
CA ASP A 61 10.23 16.62 2.88
C ASP A 61 9.17 15.74 2.26
N ALA A 62 8.00 16.28 1.88
CA ALA A 62 6.97 15.51 1.19
C ALA A 62 7.51 14.92 -0.13
N ASP A 63 8.17 15.74 -0.95
CA ASP A 63 8.76 15.31 -2.23
C ASP A 63 9.83 14.23 -2.04
N ARG A 64 10.57 14.26 -0.92
CA ARG A 64 11.55 13.23 -0.58
C ARG A 64 10.92 11.97 0.01
N LEU A 65 9.93 12.11 0.91
CA LEU A 65 9.40 11.02 1.72
C LEU A 65 8.33 10.19 1.00
N GLN A 66 7.47 10.80 0.19
CA GLN A 66 6.38 10.07 -0.46
C GLN A 66 6.88 9.00 -1.45
N PRO A 67 7.90 9.26 -2.30
CA PRO A 67 8.48 8.21 -3.15
C PRO A 67 9.17 7.09 -2.36
N LEU A 68 9.80 7.43 -1.23
CA LEU A 68 10.42 6.44 -0.33
C LEU A 68 9.37 5.54 0.31
N LEU A 69 8.23 6.12 0.72
CA LEU A 69 7.08 5.36 1.21
C LEU A 69 6.56 4.40 0.14
N GLN A 70 6.39 4.86 -1.10
CA GLN A 70 5.96 4.00 -2.21
C GLN A 70 6.90 2.84 -2.45
N LYS A 71 8.20 3.14 -2.60
CA LYS A 71 9.22 2.10 -2.78
C LYS A 71 9.19 1.07 -1.65
N ARG A 72 9.04 1.51 -0.40
CA ARG A 72 8.96 0.62 0.76
C ARG A 72 7.71 -0.27 0.71
N LEU A 73 6.53 0.30 0.48
CA LEU A 73 5.28 -0.46 0.47
C LEU A 73 5.22 -1.46 -0.70
N TYR A 74 5.72 -1.07 -1.87
CA TYR A 74 5.77 -1.98 -3.03
C TYR A 74 6.81 -3.10 -2.83
N SER A 75 7.90 -2.82 -2.12
CA SER A 75 8.86 -3.84 -1.70
C SER A 75 8.22 -4.83 -0.72
N VAL A 76 7.47 -4.35 0.28
CA VAL A 76 6.72 -5.23 1.21
C VAL A 76 5.75 -6.12 0.44
N PHE A 77 4.94 -5.56 -0.45
CA PHE A 77 4.03 -6.36 -1.29
C PHE A 77 4.80 -7.37 -2.14
N SER A 78 5.90 -6.98 -2.78
CA SER A 78 6.70 -7.87 -3.61
C SER A 78 7.31 -9.04 -2.83
N ASN A 79 7.70 -8.80 -1.57
CA ASN A 79 8.19 -9.85 -0.67
C ASN A 79 7.06 -10.83 -0.30
N LEU A 80 5.88 -10.29 0.08
CA LEU A 80 4.70 -11.11 0.36
C LEU A 80 4.28 -11.94 -0.86
N ALA A 81 4.22 -11.32 -2.03
CA ALA A 81 3.87 -11.96 -3.30
C ALA A 81 4.87 -13.07 -3.67
N ALA A 82 6.16 -12.85 -3.44
CA ALA A 82 7.18 -13.88 -3.66
C ALA A 82 7.00 -15.09 -2.74
N SER A 83 6.56 -14.89 -1.50
CA SER A 83 6.26 -15.98 -0.56
C SER A 83 5.06 -16.84 -0.95
N VAL A 84 4.17 -16.35 -1.83
CA VAL A 84 2.92 -17.05 -2.23
C VAL A 84 2.74 -17.18 -3.76
N LYS A 85 3.82 -17.01 -4.54
CA LYS A 85 3.85 -17.16 -6.02
C LYS A 85 2.90 -16.19 -6.80
N LEU A 86 2.69 -14.98 -6.29
CA LEU A 86 1.91 -13.94 -6.98
C LEU A 86 2.77 -13.06 -7.92
N PRO A 87 2.15 -12.34 -8.88
CA PRO A 87 2.85 -11.38 -9.74
C PRO A 87 3.55 -10.28 -8.93
N ARG A 88 4.78 -9.92 -9.33
CA ARG A 88 5.53 -8.82 -8.71
C ARG A 88 5.06 -7.47 -9.24
N VAL A 89 5.19 -6.43 -8.41
CA VAL A 89 4.97 -5.04 -8.81
C VAL A 89 6.23 -4.52 -9.47
N PRO A 90 6.15 -3.88 -10.66
CA PRO A 90 7.30 -3.19 -11.25
C PRO A 90 7.73 -2.02 -10.35
N GLY A 91 9.03 -1.93 -10.10
CA GLY A 91 9.64 -0.95 -9.19
C GLY A 91 9.84 0.43 -9.80
#